data_AF-A0A497CRL0-F1
#
_entry.id   AF-A0A497CRL0-F1
#
_cell.length_a   1.000
_cell.length_b   1.000
_cell.length_c   1.000
_cell.angle_alpha   90.00
_cell.angle_beta   90.00
_cell.angle_gamma   90.00
#
_symmetry.space_group_name_H-M   'P 1'
#
loop_
_entity.id
_entity.type
_entity.pdbx_description
1 polymer ?
#
loop_
_entity_poly.entity_id
_entity_poly.type
_entity_poly.pdbx_seq_one_letter_code
_entity_poly.pdbx_strand_id
1 'polypeptide(L)'
;MKYFLLVFAIVFSGYVFSQDLIILRNGDEIEAKVLEIDDADIKYKRASNPTGPTYKLLKSKIFFIRYESGDKDFFGEPDPVQSKPPPPPTVVDTPEKFVYDDGIGTIGCQIKKSEGTKVYGNRGNEIYYRNNIVYYGFDFTYLKLTNPGKVGKGVEIIQKYFYPMNEELTKEFLPLISLKKWMKQPSIVQGNPVFPNYKFRDYHGFVSAQNFCISFNDLQKIVNSYVLAEEQGVGMVINLVNFNKEREYALVYITFFDIKTREILFAVEASGEAGGSGMTKHWVVGVESAVRGIFIDEVYKRRWTNNSMIPHKLLFY
;
A
#
# COMPACT_ATOMS: atom_id res chain seq x y z
N MET A 1 47.86 -29.37 -5.64
CA MET A 1 47.05 -28.83 -4.52
C MET A 1 46.10 -27.70 -4.92
N LYS A 2 46.44 -26.78 -5.86
CA LYS A 2 45.55 -25.69 -6.30
C LYS A 2 44.21 -26.13 -6.94
N TYR A 3 44.20 -27.22 -7.72
CA TYR A 3 43.00 -27.73 -8.37
C TYR A 3 42.07 -28.56 -7.45
N PHE A 4 42.57 -29.00 -6.30
CA PHE A 4 41.79 -29.80 -5.34
C PHE A 4 40.81 -28.95 -4.53
N LEU A 5 41.14 -27.66 -4.31
CA LEU A 5 40.25 -26.68 -3.65
C LEU A 5 39.06 -26.26 -4.52
N LEU A 6 39.19 -26.32 -5.85
CA LEU A 6 38.15 -25.90 -6.79
C LEU A 6 37.08 -26.99 -6.98
N VAL A 7 37.46 -28.26 -6.85
CA VAL A 7 36.53 -29.40 -6.86
C VAL A 7 35.72 -29.47 -5.54
N PHE A 8 36.32 -29.10 -4.41
CA PHE A 8 35.61 -29.09 -3.12
C PHE A 8 34.52 -28.01 -3.03
N ALA A 9 34.70 -26.88 -3.73
CA ALA A 9 33.70 -25.80 -3.80
C ALA A 9 32.47 -26.14 -4.67
N ILE A 10 32.62 -27.06 -5.65
CA ILE A 10 31.52 -27.47 -6.54
C ILE A 10 30.67 -28.59 -5.92
N VAL A 11 31.22 -29.38 -4.99
CA VAL A 11 30.48 -30.45 -4.31
C VAL A 11 29.59 -29.92 -3.16
N PHE A 12 29.87 -28.72 -2.66
CA PHE A 12 29.08 -28.10 -1.58
C PHE A 12 27.92 -27.19 -2.05
N SER A 13 27.74 -26.98 -3.36
CA SER A 13 26.65 -26.15 -3.90
C SER A 13 25.30 -26.89 -4.03
N GLY A 14 25.26 -28.19 -3.70
CA GLY A 14 24.10 -29.06 -3.93
C GLY A 14 23.03 -29.11 -2.82
N TYR A 15 23.16 -28.36 -1.73
CA TYR A 15 22.20 -28.40 -0.62
C TYR A 15 21.57 -27.03 -0.35
N VAL A 16 21.00 -26.41 -1.37
CA VAL A 16 20.00 -25.36 -1.14
C VAL A 16 18.65 -26.08 -0.99
N PHE A 17 18.39 -26.58 0.22
CA PHE A 17 17.06 -27.06 0.58
C PHE A 17 16.13 -25.83 0.63
N SER A 18 15.43 -25.54 -0.46
CA SER A 18 14.24 -24.69 -0.34
C SER A 18 13.13 -25.59 0.17
N GLN A 19 12.73 -25.44 1.42
CA GLN A 19 11.56 -26.14 1.96
C GLN A 19 10.26 -25.52 1.42
N ASP A 20 9.12 -26.12 1.77
CA ASP A 20 7.84 -25.45 1.53
C ASP A 20 7.67 -24.33 2.57
N LEU A 21 7.14 -23.19 2.16
CA LEU A 21 6.85 -22.07 3.04
C LEU A 21 5.34 -21.81 3.02
N ILE A 22 4.68 -22.11 4.15
CA ILE A 22 3.26 -21.79 4.35
C ILE A 22 3.19 -20.37 4.92
N ILE A 23 2.50 -19.48 4.22
CA ILE A 23 2.25 -18.12 4.69
C ILE A 23 0.82 -18.05 5.19
N LEU A 24 0.66 -17.68 6.47
CA LEU A 24 -0.65 -17.48 7.09
C LEU A 24 -1.23 -16.11 6.75
N ARG A 25 -2.56 -15.96 6.87
CA ARG A 25 -3.24 -14.67 6.67
C ARG A 25 -2.80 -13.58 7.64
N ASN A 26 -2.33 -13.95 8.83
CA ASN A 26 -1.78 -13.01 9.80
C ASN A 26 -0.33 -12.59 9.51
N GLY A 27 0.31 -13.20 8.50
CA GLY A 27 1.68 -12.91 8.08
C GLY A 27 2.73 -13.83 8.69
N ASP A 28 2.33 -14.75 9.57
CA ASP A 28 3.25 -15.76 10.12
C ASP A 28 3.72 -16.70 9.00
N GLU A 29 5.00 -17.03 9.06
CA GLU A 29 5.62 -17.96 8.11
C GLU A 29 5.91 -19.28 8.80
N ILE A 30 5.53 -20.39 8.17
CA ILE A 30 5.82 -21.74 8.66
C ILE A 30 6.64 -22.45 7.59
N GLU A 31 7.92 -22.67 7.91
CA GLU A 31 8.77 -23.58 7.14
C GLU A 31 8.33 -25.02 7.39
N ALA A 32 7.95 -25.71 6.31
CA ALA A 32 7.28 -26.98 6.37
C ALA A 32 7.66 -27.91 5.20
N LYS A 33 7.25 -29.18 5.33
CA LYS A 33 6.98 -30.05 4.20
C LYS A 33 5.49 -30.33 4.18
N VAL A 34 4.80 -29.86 3.15
CA VAL A 34 3.38 -30.15 2.95
C VAL A 34 3.25 -31.59 2.51
N LEU A 35 2.38 -32.34 3.18
CA LEU A 35 2.17 -33.76 2.91
C LEU A 35 0.92 -33.98 2.07
N GLU A 36 -0.16 -33.26 2.40
CA GLU A 36 -1.48 -33.45 1.79
C GLU A 36 -2.28 -32.16 1.87
N ILE A 37 -3.13 -31.95 0.87
CA ILE A 37 -4.03 -30.80 0.74
C ILE A 37 -5.43 -31.37 0.54
N ASP A 38 -6.20 -31.41 1.63
CA ASP A 38 -7.60 -31.86 1.66
C ASP A 38 -8.54 -30.68 1.37
N ASP A 39 -9.84 -30.88 1.23
CA ASP A 39 -10.78 -29.81 0.87
C ASP A 39 -10.76 -28.62 1.84
N ALA A 40 -10.73 -28.88 3.15
CA ALA A 40 -10.82 -27.85 4.20
C ALA A 40 -9.47 -27.46 4.82
N ASP A 41 -8.46 -28.31 4.71
CA ASP A 41 -7.22 -28.20 5.47
C ASP A 41 -6.03 -28.82 4.76
N ILE A 42 -4.84 -28.60 5.31
CA ILE A 42 -3.60 -29.23 4.86
C ILE A 42 -2.98 -30.01 6.02
N LYS A 43 -2.23 -31.04 5.67
CA LYS A 43 -1.34 -31.75 6.58
C LYS A 43 0.11 -31.43 6.24
N TYR A 44 0.92 -31.13 7.25
CA TYR A 44 2.31 -30.74 7.06
C TYR A 44 3.20 -31.21 8.21
N LYS A 45 4.50 -31.30 7.96
CA LYS A 45 5.53 -31.41 9.00
C LYS A 45 6.33 -30.12 9.08
N ARG A 46 6.74 -29.73 10.30
CA ARG A 46 7.65 -28.59 10.47
C ARG A 46 9.03 -28.94 9.92
N ALA A 47 9.64 -28.05 9.15
CA ALA A 47 10.98 -28.25 8.62
C ALA A 47 12.02 -28.44 9.73
N SER A 48 11.83 -27.79 10.88
CA SER A 48 12.69 -27.95 12.07
C SER A 48 12.55 -29.31 12.77
N ASN A 49 11.52 -30.09 12.46
CA ASN A 49 11.33 -31.44 13.02
C ASN A 49 10.70 -32.41 11.99
N PRO A 50 11.46 -32.83 10.97
CA PRO A 50 10.93 -33.66 9.87
C PRO A 50 10.47 -35.07 10.32
N THR A 51 11.05 -35.59 11.39
CA THR A 51 10.63 -36.88 11.99
C THR A 51 9.52 -36.73 13.01
N GLY A 52 9.13 -35.49 13.33
CA GLY A 52 8.07 -35.16 14.29
C GLY A 52 6.65 -35.47 13.82
N PRO A 53 5.65 -35.05 14.62
CA PRO A 53 4.24 -35.30 14.33
C PRO A 53 3.79 -34.57 13.06
N THR A 54 2.75 -35.11 12.44
CA THR A 54 2.03 -34.43 11.37
C THR A 54 1.06 -33.42 11.97
N TYR A 55 1.18 -32.16 11.56
CA TYR A 55 0.31 -31.07 11.95
C TYR A 55 -0.80 -30.89 10.92
N LYS A 56 -1.91 -30.30 11.37
CA LYS A 56 -3.11 -30.02 10.56
C LYS A 56 -3.41 -28.52 10.62
N LEU A 57 -3.65 -27.88 9.48
CA LEU A 57 -3.90 -26.45 9.38
C LEU A 57 -5.03 -26.15 8.39
N LEU A 58 -6.04 -25.40 8.83
CA LEU A 58 -7.18 -25.00 7.99
C LEU A 58 -6.72 -24.11 6.83
N LYS A 59 -7.21 -24.39 5.62
CA LYS A 59 -6.97 -23.55 4.43
C LYS A 59 -7.42 -22.11 4.62
N SER A 60 -8.49 -21.88 5.39
CA SER A 60 -8.98 -20.54 5.73
C SER A 60 -7.94 -19.69 6.46
N LYS A 61 -6.99 -20.29 7.18
CA LYS A 61 -5.90 -19.55 7.88
C LYS A 61 -4.69 -19.31 6.98
N ILE A 62 -4.60 -20.00 5.86
CA ILE A 62 -3.47 -19.94 4.93
C ILE A 62 -3.77 -18.86 3.90
N PHE A 63 -2.77 -18.04 3.60
CA PHE A 63 -2.80 -17.12 2.48
C PHE A 63 -2.24 -17.78 1.21
N PHE A 64 -1.04 -18.34 1.27
CA PHE A 64 -0.53 -19.21 0.19
C PHE A 64 0.53 -20.17 0.72
N ILE A 65 0.82 -21.19 -0.07
CA ILE A 65 1.96 -22.08 0.10
C ILE A 65 2.91 -21.82 -1.05
N ARG A 66 4.19 -21.61 -0.78
CA ARG A 66 5.26 -21.72 -1.78
C ARG A 66 5.95 -23.06 -1.59
N TYR A 67 5.87 -23.93 -2.59
CA TYR A 67 6.54 -25.22 -2.54
C TYR A 67 8.04 -25.07 -2.78
N GLU A 68 8.78 -26.12 -2.43
CA GLU A 68 10.19 -26.32 -2.76
C GLU A 68 10.50 -26.08 -4.25
N SER A 69 9.57 -26.45 -5.15
CA SER A 69 9.70 -26.19 -6.59
C SER A 69 9.67 -24.71 -6.99
N GLY A 70 9.19 -23.85 -6.09
CA GLY A 70 8.88 -22.44 -6.35
C GLY A 70 7.44 -22.18 -6.76
N ASP A 71 6.65 -23.23 -7.05
CA ASP A 71 5.22 -23.13 -7.33
C ASP A 71 4.46 -22.58 -6.13
N LYS A 72 3.32 -21.92 -6.39
CA LYS A 72 2.51 -21.30 -5.34
C LYS A 72 1.05 -21.66 -5.47
N ASP A 73 0.46 -22.10 -4.35
CA ASP A 73 -0.99 -22.23 -4.21
C ASP A 73 -1.51 -21.15 -3.29
N PHE A 74 -2.35 -20.27 -3.83
CA PHE A 74 -3.03 -19.24 -3.04
C PHE A 74 -4.33 -19.82 -2.49
N PHE A 75 -4.53 -19.68 -1.18
CA PHE A 75 -5.72 -20.13 -0.47
C PHE A 75 -6.53 -18.89 -0.08
N GLY A 76 -7.82 -18.88 -0.45
CA GLY A 76 -8.72 -17.81 -0.06
C GLY A 76 -10.07 -17.86 -0.75
N GLU A 77 -11.09 -18.10 0.06
CA GLU A 77 -12.28 -17.26 -0.01
C GLU A 77 -12.09 -16.10 0.98
N PRO A 78 -12.64 -14.91 0.70
CA PRO A 78 -12.61 -13.79 1.63
C PRO A 78 -13.11 -14.27 3.00
N ASP A 79 -12.41 -13.88 4.07
CA ASP A 79 -12.94 -14.10 5.43
C ASP A 79 -14.39 -13.60 5.44
N PRO A 80 -15.33 -14.33 6.06
CA PRO A 80 -16.67 -13.81 6.28
C PRO A 80 -16.52 -12.55 7.12
N VAL A 81 -16.56 -11.40 6.44
CA VAL A 81 -16.91 -10.11 7.02
C VAL A 81 -18.11 -10.41 7.91
N GLN A 82 -18.06 -9.99 9.18
CA GLN A 82 -19.20 -10.04 10.08
C GLN A 82 -20.45 -9.69 9.28
N SER A 83 -21.32 -10.68 9.09
CA SER A 83 -22.38 -10.67 8.11
C SER A 83 -23.42 -9.61 8.47
N LYS A 84 -23.26 -8.39 7.96
CA LYS A 84 -24.39 -7.83 7.23
C LYS A 84 -24.57 -8.67 5.96
N PRO A 85 -25.80 -8.99 5.55
CA PRO A 85 -26.04 -9.78 4.34
C PRO A 85 -25.22 -9.16 3.19
N PRO A 86 -24.58 -9.99 2.34
CA PRO A 86 -23.88 -9.48 1.18
C PRO A 86 -24.86 -8.59 0.41
N PRO A 87 -24.47 -7.36 0.02
CA PRO A 87 -25.21 -6.65 -1.01
C PRO A 87 -25.36 -7.61 -2.20
N PRO A 88 -26.53 -7.66 -2.86
CA PRO A 88 -26.68 -8.40 -4.11
C PRO A 88 -25.48 -8.09 -5.03
N PRO A 89 -24.99 -9.06 -5.83
CA PRO A 89 -23.75 -8.93 -6.59
C PRO A 89 -23.74 -7.59 -7.31
N THR A 90 -23.03 -6.63 -6.73
CA THR A 90 -22.93 -5.30 -7.30
C THR A 90 -22.03 -5.50 -8.50
N VAL A 91 -22.60 -5.43 -9.70
CA VAL A 91 -21.83 -5.12 -10.90
C VAL A 91 -21.06 -3.86 -10.53
N VAL A 92 -19.76 -3.98 -10.28
CA VAL A 92 -18.91 -2.82 -10.06
C VAL A 92 -18.86 -2.14 -11.41
N ASP A 93 -19.72 -1.15 -11.59
CA ASP A 93 -19.79 -0.34 -12.80
C ASP A 93 -18.43 0.33 -12.96
N THR A 94 -17.67 -0.10 -13.95
CA THR A 94 -16.33 0.45 -14.19
C THR A 94 -16.53 1.81 -14.84
N PRO A 95 -16.11 2.92 -14.19
CA PRO A 95 -16.42 4.25 -14.71
C PRO A 95 -15.73 4.46 -16.06
N GLU A 96 -16.48 4.92 -17.06
CA GLU A 96 -15.93 5.31 -18.36
C GLU A 96 -15.20 6.66 -18.30
N LYS A 97 -15.59 7.52 -17.35
CA LYS A 97 -15.01 8.85 -17.12
C LYS A 97 -14.87 9.13 -15.64
N PHE A 98 -13.81 9.85 -15.28
CA PHE A 98 -13.64 10.34 -13.92
C PHE A 98 -14.64 11.47 -13.64
N VAL A 99 -15.28 11.42 -12.47
CA VAL A 99 -16.17 12.47 -11.97
C VAL A 99 -15.71 12.86 -10.58
N TYR A 100 -15.48 14.15 -10.38
CA TYR A 100 -15.11 14.70 -9.07
C TYR A 100 -16.32 14.74 -8.13
N ASP A 101 -16.13 14.28 -6.89
CA ASP A 101 -17.13 14.30 -5.82
C ASP A 101 -16.71 15.29 -4.72
N ASP A 102 -17.37 16.45 -4.67
CA ASP A 102 -17.08 17.50 -3.69
C ASP A 102 -17.44 17.13 -2.24
N GLY A 103 -18.18 16.03 -2.05
CA GLY A 103 -18.50 15.45 -0.75
C GLY A 103 -17.37 14.61 -0.13
N ILE A 104 -16.25 14.41 -0.82
CA ILE A 104 -15.12 13.63 -0.30
C ILE A 104 -14.30 14.42 0.72
N GLY A 105 -14.15 13.80 1.89
CA GLY A 105 -13.29 14.26 2.98
C GLY A 105 -14.01 15.11 4.02
N THR A 106 -13.30 15.47 5.08
CA THR A 106 -13.85 16.18 6.23
C THR A 106 -12.97 17.37 6.59
N ILE A 107 -13.58 18.56 6.62
CA ILE A 107 -12.96 19.79 7.09
C ILE A 107 -13.13 19.89 8.61
N GLY A 108 -12.10 20.40 9.30
CA GLY A 108 -12.11 20.59 10.76
C GLY A 108 -11.86 19.31 11.56
N CYS A 109 -11.35 18.25 10.94
CA CYS A 109 -11.05 17.03 11.67
C CYS A 109 -9.84 17.17 12.60
N GLN A 110 -9.85 16.40 13.69
CA GLN A 110 -8.90 16.53 14.79
C GLN A 110 -7.46 16.35 14.32
N ILE A 111 -6.57 17.11 14.97
CA ILE A 111 -5.31 17.45 14.35
C ILE A 111 -4.30 16.30 14.49
N LYS A 112 -3.95 15.71 13.35
CA LYS A 112 -2.92 14.68 13.23
C LYS A 112 -1.54 15.28 13.46
N LYS A 113 -0.69 14.54 14.15
CA LYS A 113 0.73 14.89 14.41
C LYS A 113 1.56 14.94 13.13
N SER A 114 2.70 15.64 13.19
CA SER A 114 3.58 15.82 12.04
C SER A 114 4.13 14.50 11.51
N GLU A 115 4.42 13.56 12.41
CA GLU A 115 4.84 12.20 12.06
C GLU A 115 3.94 11.15 12.71
N GLY A 116 3.35 10.28 11.88
CA GLY A 116 2.57 9.17 12.38
C GLY A 116 1.98 8.31 11.28
N THR A 117 1.29 7.25 11.71
CA THR A 117 0.63 6.33 10.79
C THR A 117 -0.58 5.64 11.40
N LYS A 118 -1.46 5.17 10.52
CA LYS A 118 -2.55 4.26 10.81
C LYS A 118 -2.78 3.33 9.62
N VAL A 119 -3.06 2.07 9.91
CA VAL A 119 -3.26 1.02 8.92
C VAL A 119 -4.75 0.66 8.82
N TYR A 120 -5.19 0.40 7.59
CA TYR A 120 -6.54 0.02 7.21
C TYR A 120 -6.52 -1.17 6.24
N GLY A 121 -7.65 -1.86 6.14
CA GLY A 121 -7.74 -3.15 5.45
C GLY A 121 -7.22 -4.31 6.30
N ASN A 122 -7.58 -5.53 5.92
CA ASN A 122 -7.20 -6.77 6.60
C ASN A 122 -6.35 -7.69 5.71
N ARG A 123 -6.03 -7.27 4.48
CA ARG A 123 -5.30 -8.06 3.47
C ARG A 123 -3.89 -7.52 3.21
N GLY A 124 -3.32 -6.79 4.18
CA GLY A 124 -1.96 -6.23 4.09
C GLY A 124 -0.88 -7.28 3.86
N ASN A 125 -1.04 -8.48 4.43
CA ASN A 125 -0.07 -9.55 4.24
C ASN A 125 0.02 -10.02 2.79
N GLU A 126 -1.05 -9.83 2.01
CA GLU A 126 -1.04 -10.23 0.60
C GLU A 126 -0.04 -9.43 -0.21
N ILE A 127 0.10 -8.14 0.10
CA ILE A 127 0.90 -7.18 -0.67
C ILE A 127 2.37 -7.61 -0.76
N TYR A 128 2.92 -8.26 0.28
CA TYR A 128 4.32 -8.68 0.30
C TYR A 128 4.66 -9.80 -0.69
N TYR A 129 3.65 -10.52 -1.20
CA TYR A 129 3.87 -11.69 -2.04
C TYR A 129 3.23 -11.59 -3.43
N ARG A 130 2.48 -10.51 -3.69
CA ARG A 130 1.90 -10.20 -5.00
C ARG A 130 3.00 -9.89 -6.01
N ASN A 131 2.91 -10.51 -7.17
CA ASN A 131 3.81 -10.30 -8.30
C ASN A 131 3.16 -9.48 -9.44
N ASN A 132 1.97 -8.93 -9.22
CA ASN A 132 1.14 -8.25 -10.22
C ASN A 132 0.63 -6.89 -9.71
N ILE A 133 1.51 -6.12 -9.08
CA ILE A 133 1.18 -4.78 -8.59
C ILE A 133 1.32 -3.76 -9.72
N VAL A 134 0.30 -2.93 -9.94
CA VAL A 134 0.28 -1.84 -10.91
C VAL A 134 0.32 -0.51 -10.15
N TYR A 135 1.39 0.27 -10.35
CA TYR A 135 1.57 1.57 -9.72
C TYR A 135 1.01 2.69 -10.61
N TYR A 136 0.08 3.45 -10.05
CA TYR A 136 -0.66 4.51 -10.74
C TYR A 136 -0.16 5.93 -10.39
N GLY A 137 0.92 6.04 -9.61
CA GLY A 137 1.51 7.33 -9.26
C GLY A 137 0.81 8.02 -8.08
N PHE A 138 0.84 9.36 -8.13
CA PHE A 138 0.31 10.24 -7.09
C PHE A 138 -1.04 10.81 -7.50
N ASP A 139 -2.01 10.72 -6.61
CA ASP A 139 -3.31 11.35 -6.78
C ASP A 139 -3.37 12.68 -5.99
N PHE A 140 -3.49 13.78 -6.73
CA PHE A 140 -3.59 15.14 -6.21
C PHE A 140 -5.04 15.64 -6.15
N THR A 141 -6.02 14.82 -6.54
CA THR A 141 -7.39 15.27 -6.81
C THR A 141 -8.06 15.85 -5.58
N TYR A 142 -7.96 15.16 -4.45
CA TYR A 142 -8.59 15.56 -3.20
C TYR A 142 -7.64 16.25 -2.20
N LEU A 143 -6.38 16.46 -2.58
CA LEU A 143 -5.39 17.14 -1.75
C LEU A 143 -5.88 18.54 -1.34
N LYS A 144 -5.77 18.88 -0.06
CA LYS A 144 -5.93 20.25 0.46
C LYS A 144 -4.60 20.82 0.96
N LEU A 145 -4.44 22.13 0.85
CA LEU A 145 -3.43 22.90 1.59
C LEU A 145 -4.12 23.57 2.79
N THR A 146 -3.86 23.09 4.00
CA THR A 146 -4.31 23.77 5.23
C THR A 146 -3.38 24.96 5.49
N ASN A 147 -3.82 26.16 5.09
CA ASN A 147 -3.08 27.40 5.23
C ASN A 147 -4.05 28.60 5.22
N PRO A 148 -4.50 29.07 6.40
CA PRO A 148 -5.40 30.22 6.52
C PRO A 148 -4.92 31.46 5.75
N GLY A 149 -3.60 31.72 5.75
CA GLY A 149 -3.00 32.89 5.09
C GLY A 149 -2.98 32.82 3.56
N LYS A 150 -3.38 31.70 2.94
CA LYS A 150 -3.46 31.52 1.49
C LYS A 150 -4.85 31.18 0.97
N VAL A 151 -5.89 31.30 1.80
CA VAL A 151 -7.27 31.07 1.36
C VAL A 151 -7.59 31.95 0.15
N GLY A 152 -8.26 31.38 -0.85
CA GLY A 152 -8.55 32.04 -2.13
C GLY A 152 -7.42 32.00 -3.16
N LYS A 153 -6.23 31.48 -2.82
CA LYS A 153 -5.09 31.33 -3.75
C LYS A 153 -5.01 29.96 -4.43
N GLY A 154 -6.05 29.14 -4.33
CA GLY A 154 -6.05 27.75 -4.79
C GLY A 154 -5.72 27.58 -6.28
N VAL A 155 -6.40 28.35 -7.13
CA VAL A 155 -6.21 28.31 -8.60
C VAL A 155 -4.74 28.61 -8.98
N GLU A 156 -4.18 29.71 -8.47
CA GLU A 156 -2.79 30.13 -8.75
C GLU A 156 -1.79 29.06 -8.30
N ILE A 157 -1.98 28.52 -7.09
CA ILE A 157 -1.06 27.54 -6.52
C ILE A 157 -1.11 26.23 -7.31
N ILE A 158 -2.31 25.73 -7.65
CA ILE A 158 -2.45 24.50 -8.44
C ILE A 158 -1.76 24.65 -9.79
N GLN A 159 -2.11 25.69 -10.54
CA GLN A 159 -1.59 25.91 -11.89
C GLN A 159 -0.07 26.02 -11.92
N LYS A 160 0.51 26.65 -10.89
CA LYS A 160 1.95 26.87 -10.80
C LYS A 160 2.72 25.65 -10.29
N TYR A 161 2.17 24.88 -9.35
CA TYR A 161 2.98 23.93 -8.57
C TYR A 161 2.60 22.46 -8.72
N PHE A 162 1.40 22.08 -9.14
CA PHE A 162 1.01 20.66 -9.17
C PHE A 162 1.86 19.84 -10.14
N TYR A 163 2.03 20.32 -11.37
CA TYR A 163 2.86 19.62 -12.35
C TYR A 163 4.33 19.53 -11.89
N PRO A 164 5.01 20.63 -11.49
CA PRO A 164 6.35 20.55 -10.92
C PRO A 164 6.48 19.62 -9.70
N MET A 165 5.51 19.61 -8.78
CA MET A 165 5.52 18.72 -7.63
C MET A 165 5.44 17.25 -8.04
N ASN A 166 4.53 16.92 -8.96
CA ASN A 166 4.40 15.55 -9.45
C ASN A 166 5.68 15.10 -10.19
N GLU A 167 6.27 15.97 -11.00
CA GLU A 167 7.55 15.68 -11.66
C GLU A 167 8.68 15.44 -10.65
N GLU A 168 8.82 16.30 -9.64
CA GLU A 168 9.84 16.15 -8.60
C GLU A 168 9.64 14.87 -7.77
N LEU A 169 8.38 14.53 -7.43
CA LEU A 169 8.05 13.27 -6.77
C LEU A 169 8.41 12.05 -7.63
N THR A 170 8.00 12.05 -8.90
CA THR A 170 8.12 10.88 -9.79
C THR A 170 9.53 10.66 -10.33
N LYS A 171 10.36 11.72 -10.41
CA LYS A 171 11.70 11.63 -10.99
C LYS A 171 12.80 11.61 -9.94
N GLU A 172 12.67 12.43 -8.89
CA GLU A 172 13.77 12.68 -7.95
C GLU A 172 13.57 11.95 -6.61
N PHE A 173 12.39 12.07 -6.00
CA PHE A 173 12.19 11.64 -4.61
C PHE A 173 11.67 10.21 -4.47
N LEU A 174 10.64 9.87 -5.25
CA LEU A 174 9.93 8.60 -5.17
C LEU A 174 9.78 7.96 -6.56
N PRO A 175 10.87 7.87 -7.37
CA PRO A 175 10.78 7.20 -8.66
C PRO A 175 10.44 5.74 -8.48
N LEU A 176 9.66 5.18 -9.42
CA LEU A 176 9.19 3.79 -9.34
C LEU A 176 10.34 2.79 -9.17
N ILE A 177 11.50 3.03 -9.79
CA ILE A 177 12.69 2.19 -9.64
C ILE A 177 13.14 2.12 -8.16
N SER A 178 13.11 3.25 -7.46
CA SER A 178 13.44 3.30 -6.03
C SER A 178 12.37 2.62 -5.18
N LEU A 179 11.07 2.85 -5.45
CA LEU A 179 9.97 2.18 -4.77
C LEU A 179 10.11 0.64 -4.86
N LYS A 180 10.33 0.11 -6.06
CA LYS A 180 10.58 -1.33 -6.29
C LYS A 180 11.72 -1.86 -5.43
N LYS A 181 12.86 -1.17 -5.44
CA LYS A 181 14.05 -1.56 -4.68
C LYS A 181 13.79 -1.54 -3.18
N TRP A 182 13.19 -0.47 -2.68
CA TRP A 182 12.95 -0.28 -1.26
C TRP A 182 11.90 -1.24 -0.69
N MET A 183 10.86 -1.54 -1.47
CA MET A 183 9.82 -2.51 -1.12
C MET A 183 10.23 -3.96 -1.42
N LYS A 184 11.39 -4.18 -2.05
CA LYS A 184 11.81 -5.50 -2.56
C LYS A 184 10.75 -6.15 -3.47
N GLN A 185 10.07 -5.34 -4.28
CA GLN A 185 9.01 -5.74 -5.20
C GLN A 185 9.42 -5.39 -6.64
N PRO A 186 10.30 -6.17 -7.29
CA PRO A 186 10.76 -5.86 -8.65
C PRO A 186 9.63 -5.92 -9.69
N SER A 187 8.58 -6.68 -9.40
CA SER A 187 7.43 -6.95 -10.26
C SER A 187 6.40 -5.83 -10.33
N ILE A 188 6.53 -4.74 -9.56
CA ILE A 188 5.62 -3.59 -9.71
C ILE A 188 5.74 -3.07 -11.14
N VAL A 189 4.65 -2.77 -11.83
CA VAL A 189 4.69 -2.15 -13.16
C VAL A 189 4.05 -0.77 -13.12
N GLN A 190 4.42 0.11 -14.04
CA GLN A 190 3.78 1.41 -14.18
C GLN A 190 2.45 1.22 -14.93
N GLY A 191 1.33 1.66 -14.34
CA GLY A 191 0.05 1.79 -15.03
C GLY A 191 -0.19 3.22 -15.52
N ASN A 192 -1.37 3.45 -16.11
CA ASN A 192 -1.79 4.78 -16.53
C ASN A 192 -1.97 5.73 -15.32
N PRO A 193 -1.18 6.81 -15.20
CA PRO A 193 -1.20 7.61 -13.98
C PRO A 193 -2.56 8.24 -13.69
N VAL A 194 -2.96 8.24 -12.42
CA VAL A 194 -4.20 8.91 -11.96
C VAL A 194 -4.01 10.42 -11.76
N PHE A 195 -2.77 10.92 -11.82
CA PHE A 195 -2.45 12.34 -11.68
C PHE A 195 -3.37 13.27 -12.50
N PRO A 196 -3.68 13.02 -13.79
CA PRO A 196 -4.56 13.89 -14.57
C PRO A 196 -5.95 14.15 -13.99
N ASN A 197 -6.43 13.29 -13.06
CA ASN A 197 -7.73 13.47 -12.41
C ASN A 197 -7.82 14.78 -11.61
N TYR A 198 -6.68 15.35 -11.17
CA TYR A 198 -6.69 16.64 -10.49
C TYR A 198 -7.32 17.74 -11.35
N LYS A 199 -7.38 17.61 -12.68
CA LYS A 199 -7.97 18.62 -13.57
C LYS A 199 -9.49 18.76 -13.41
N PHE A 200 -10.17 17.77 -12.86
CA PHE A 200 -11.63 17.77 -12.66
C PHE A 200 -12.06 18.34 -11.30
N ARG A 201 -11.11 18.58 -10.40
CA ARG A 201 -11.41 19.06 -9.04
C ARG A 201 -11.92 20.50 -9.01
N ASP A 202 -12.48 20.89 -7.86
CA ASP A 202 -12.57 22.30 -7.51
C ASP A 202 -11.19 22.88 -7.12
N TYR A 203 -10.72 23.85 -7.91
CA TYR A 203 -9.44 24.52 -7.71
C TYR A 203 -9.53 25.61 -6.62
N HIS A 204 -10.70 26.23 -6.42
CA HIS A 204 -10.88 27.25 -5.39
C HIS A 204 -10.81 26.63 -3.99
N GLY A 205 -11.42 25.47 -3.82
CA GLY A 205 -11.41 24.70 -2.59
C GLY A 205 -10.06 24.06 -2.23
N PHE A 206 -8.98 24.23 -3.00
CA PHE A 206 -7.68 23.64 -2.66
C PHE A 206 -7.12 24.12 -1.33
N VAL A 207 -7.23 25.41 -1.02
CA VAL A 207 -6.72 25.97 0.23
C VAL A 207 -7.83 26.05 1.26
N SER A 208 -7.59 25.47 2.43
CA SER A 208 -8.51 25.48 3.57
C SER A 208 -7.89 26.23 4.76
N ALA A 209 -8.73 26.92 5.53
CA ALA A 209 -8.33 27.47 6.83
C ALA A 209 -8.30 26.41 7.94
N GLN A 210 -9.02 25.31 7.76
CA GLN A 210 -9.15 24.24 8.76
C GLN A 210 -8.51 22.96 8.25
N ASN A 211 -8.10 22.10 9.20
CA ASN A 211 -7.50 20.82 8.91
C ASN A 211 -8.42 19.95 8.03
N PHE A 212 -7.83 19.13 7.17
CA PHE A 212 -8.55 18.24 6.27
C PHE A 212 -8.04 16.81 6.38
N CYS A 213 -8.96 15.86 6.28
CA CYS A 213 -8.65 14.43 6.22
C CYS A 213 -9.66 13.71 5.32
N ILE A 214 -9.27 12.53 4.88
CA ILE A 214 -10.10 11.61 4.10
C ILE A 214 -10.36 10.40 4.99
N SER A 215 -11.61 9.98 5.13
CA SER A 215 -11.96 8.77 5.86
C SER A 215 -11.64 7.52 5.03
N PHE A 216 -11.54 6.34 5.64
CA PHE A 216 -11.36 5.10 4.88
C PHE A 216 -12.53 4.84 3.91
N ASN A 217 -13.75 5.23 4.30
CA ASN A 217 -14.93 5.11 3.42
C ASN A 217 -14.84 6.05 2.21
N ASP A 218 -14.38 7.29 2.40
CA ASP A 218 -14.19 8.20 1.27
C ASP A 218 -13.00 7.77 0.40
N LEU A 219 -11.93 7.22 1.00
CA LEU A 219 -10.84 6.61 0.23
C LEU A 219 -11.36 5.48 -0.68
N GLN A 220 -12.28 4.65 -0.19
CA GLN A 220 -12.94 3.63 -1.00
C GLN A 220 -13.73 4.24 -2.16
N LYS A 221 -14.44 5.35 -1.96
CA LYS A 221 -15.12 6.08 -3.05
C LYS A 221 -14.12 6.61 -4.09
N ILE A 222 -12.97 7.14 -3.65
CA ILE A 222 -11.90 7.58 -4.56
C ILE A 222 -11.44 6.41 -5.42
N VAL A 223 -11.14 5.25 -4.83
CA VAL A 223 -10.70 4.05 -5.57
C VAL A 223 -11.76 3.58 -6.57
N ASN A 224 -13.05 3.62 -6.19
CA ASN A 224 -14.15 3.26 -7.06
C ASN A 224 -14.30 4.24 -8.25
N SER A 225 -13.87 5.49 -8.10
CA SER A 225 -14.00 6.51 -9.15
C SER A 225 -12.93 6.43 -10.25
N TYR A 226 -11.87 5.63 -10.07
CA TYR A 226 -10.78 5.57 -11.04
C TYR A 226 -11.18 4.87 -12.34
N VAL A 227 -10.93 5.55 -13.45
CA VAL A 227 -10.91 4.96 -14.79
C VAL A 227 -9.53 4.31 -14.99
N LEU A 228 -9.49 2.98 -15.03
CA LEU A 228 -8.24 2.21 -15.14
C LEU A 228 -8.22 1.45 -16.46
N ALA A 229 -7.03 1.28 -17.03
CA ALA A 229 -6.85 0.50 -18.26
C ALA A 229 -6.65 -0.99 -17.97
N GLU A 230 -6.07 -1.32 -16.83
CA GLU A 230 -5.85 -2.67 -16.38
C GLU A 230 -7.14 -3.23 -15.76
N GLU A 231 -7.43 -4.51 -16.02
CA GLU A 231 -8.67 -5.17 -15.57
C GLU A 231 -8.45 -6.09 -14.36
N GLN A 232 -7.19 -6.41 -14.05
CA GLN A 232 -6.82 -7.36 -13.00
C GLN A 232 -5.48 -7.02 -12.36
N GLY A 233 -5.28 -7.50 -11.14
CA GLY A 233 -4.06 -7.27 -10.36
C GLY A 233 -4.32 -6.42 -9.14
N VAL A 234 -3.24 -5.92 -8.53
CA VAL A 234 -3.30 -5.05 -7.36
C VAL A 234 -2.86 -3.65 -7.74
N GLY A 235 -3.78 -2.69 -7.68
CA GLY A 235 -3.48 -1.29 -7.90
C GLY A 235 -2.77 -0.68 -6.70
N MET A 236 -1.80 0.18 -6.93
CA MET A 236 -1.10 0.97 -5.92
C MET A 236 -1.18 2.46 -6.29
N VAL A 237 -1.75 3.28 -5.41
CA VAL A 237 -1.82 4.75 -5.56
C VAL A 237 -1.31 5.40 -4.28
N ILE A 238 -0.58 6.52 -4.42
CA ILE A 238 -0.28 7.41 -3.29
C ILE A 238 -1.26 8.58 -3.35
N ASN A 239 -2.29 8.54 -2.51
CA ASN A 239 -3.29 9.60 -2.41
C ASN A 239 -2.80 10.72 -1.50
N LEU A 240 -2.56 11.90 -2.04
CA LEU A 240 -2.20 13.07 -1.25
C LEU A 240 -3.46 13.65 -0.58
N VAL A 241 -3.43 13.82 0.74
CA VAL A 241 -4.59 14.23 1.54
C VAL A 241 -4.47 15.68 1.96
N ASN A 242 -3.43 16.02 2.72
CA ASN A 242 -3.31 17.34 3.34
C ASN A 242 -1.86 17.79 3.43
N PHE A 243 -1.58 18.98 2.94
CA PHE A 243 -0.39 19.76 3.25
C PHE A 243 -0.75 20.74 4.36
N ASN A 244 -0.35 20.44 5.59
CA ASN A 244 -0.70 21.25 6.74
C ASN A 244 0.44 22.21 7.09
N LYS A 245 0.22 23.51 6.86
CA LYS A 245 1.26 24.53 7.08
C LYS A 245 1.42 24.92 8.53
N GLU A 246 0.37 24.83 9.33
CA GLU A 246 0.43 25.18 10.76
C GLU A 246 1.30 24.18 11.54
N ARG A 247 1.26 22.91 11.15
CA ARG A 247 2.00 21.83 11.81
C ARG A 247 3.12 21.21 10.96
N GLU A 248 3.41 21.83 9.82
CA GLU A 248 4.51 21.46 8.91
C GLU A 248 4.53 19.96 8.56
N TYR A 249 3.44 19.43 8.00
CA TYR A 249 3.41 18.03 7.56
C TYR A 249 2.64 17.81 6.25
N ALA A 250 3.01 16.74 5.53
CA ALA A 250 2.18 16.15 4.49
C ALA A 250 1.50 14.89 5.02
N LEU A 251 0.21 14.71 4.74
CA LEU A 251 -0.58 13.53 5.04
C LEU A 251 -0.96 12.83 3.73
N VAL A 252 -0.74 11.53 3.67
CA VAL A 252 -0.98 10.71 2.50
C VAL A 252 -1.62 9.37 2.89
N TYR A 253 -2.32 8.76 1.93
CA TYR A 253 -2.57 7.32 1.95
C TYR A 253 -1.68 6.63 0.92
N ILE A 254 -1.10 5.49 1.28
CA ILE A 254 -0.53 4.54 0.35
C ILE A 254 -1.54 3.39 0.25
N THR A 255 -2.23 3.34 -0.88
CA THR A 255 -3.44 2.53 -1.07
C THR A 255 -3.16 1.38 -2.02
N PHE A 256 -3.43 0.16 -1.57
CA PHE A 256 -3.43 -1.06 -2.37
C PHE A 256 -4.85 -1.60 -2.50
N PHE A 257 -5.31 -1.84 -3.73
CA PHE A 257 -6.66 -2.29 -4.00
C PHE A 257 -6.69 -3.36 -5.10
N ASP A 258 -7.69 -4.24 -5.07
CA ASP A 258 -7.94 -5.17 -6.17
C ASP A 258 -8.51 -4.39 -7.37
N ILE A 259 -7.86 -4.49 -8.53
CA ILE A 259 -8.22 -3.69 -9.70
C ILE A 259 -9.62 -4.04 -10.22
N LYS A 260 -10.02 -5.31 -10.10
CA LYS A 260 -11.30 -5.80 -10.62
C LYS A 260 -12.45 -5.41 -9.70
N THR A 261 -12.32 -5.67 -8.40
CA THR A 261 -13.41 -5.44 -7.43
C THR A 261 -13.40 -4.05 -6.83
N ARG A 262 -12.29 -3.31 -6.99
CA ARG A 262 -12.01 -2.01 -6.36
C ARG A 262 -11.89 -2.07 -4.83
N GLU A 263 -11.94 -3.25 -4.24
CA GLU A 263 -11.77 -3.44 -2.80
C GLU A 263 -10.36 -2.99 -2.36
N ILE A 264 -10.29 -2.08 -1.38
CA ILE A 264 -9.01 -1.74 -0.75
C ILE A 264 -8.54 -2.92 0.11
N LEU A 265 -7.45 -3.54 -0.33
CA LEU A 265 -6.80 -4.66 0.36
C LEU A 265 -6.01 -4.19 1.59
N PHE A 266 -5.32 -3.05 1.42
CA PHE A 266 -4.44 -2.48 2.42
C PHE A 266 -4.26 -1.00 2.15
N ALA A 267 -4.43 -0.16 3.16
CA ALA A 267 -4.08 1.25 3.05
C ALA A 267 -3.32 1.70 4.29
N VAL A 268 -2.25 2.46 4.07
CA VAL A 268 -1.47 3.07 5.14
C VAL A 268 -1.64 4.57 5.06
N GLU A 269 -2.33 5.14 6.03
CA GLU A 269 -2.30 6.57 6.27
C GLU A 269 -0.98 6.91 6.94
N ALA A 270 -0.22 7.85 6.39
CA ALA A 270 1.06 8.26 6.92
C ALA A 270 1.21 9.78 6.82
N SER A 271 1.87 10.38 7.81
CA SER A 271 2.31 11.76 7.76
C SER A 271 3.81 11.86 7.90
N GLY A 272 4.39 12.84 7.20
CA GLY A 272 5.81 13.14 7.25
C GLY A 272 6.01 14.64 7.40
N GLU A 273 7.02 15.01 8.18
CA GLU A 273 7.41 16.40 8.39
C GLU A 273 7.79 17.07 7.06
N ALA A 274 7.16 18.20 6.76
CA ALA A 274 7.42 18.99 5.58
C ALA A 274 8.61 19.94 5.83
N GLY A 275 9.46 20.14 4.82
CA GLY A 275 10.71 20.86 5.02
C GLY A 275 11.44 21.18 3.72
N GLY A 276 12.37 22.14 3.79
CA GLY A 276 13.08 22.64 2.61
C GLY A 276 12.49 23.95 2.06
N SER A 277 13.23 24.57 1.15
CA SER A 277 12.94 25.91 0.66
C SER A 277 12.03 25.90 -0.57
N GLY A 278 11.01 26.75 -0.57
CA GLY A 278 10.05 26.90 -1.67
C GLY A 278 8.89 25.90 -1.64
N MET A 279 7.79 26.27 -2.29
CA MET A 279 6.51 25.53 -2.24
C MET A 279 6.66 24.06 -2.65
N THR A 280 7.34 23.79 -3.77
CA THR A 280 7.49 22.43 -4.30
C THR A 280 8.31 21.56 -3.35
N LYS A 281 9.57 21.91 -3.11
CA LYS A 281 10.48 21.15 -2.27
C LYS A 281 9.90 20.91 -0.87
N HIS A 282 9.32 21.94 -0.27
CA HIS A 282 8.77 21.89 1.08
C HIS A 282 7.78 20.73 1.26
N TRP A 283 6.81 20.62 0.35
CA TRP A 283 5.78 19.57 0.45
C TRP A 283 6.23 18.22 -0.11
N VAL A 284 7.07 18.22 -1.14
CA VAL A 284 7.63 16.98 -1.71
C VAL A 284 8.47 16.24 -0.66
N VAL A 285 9.26 16.95 0.15
CA VAL A 285 9.97 16.37 1.30
C VAL A 285 9.01 15.76 2.31
N GLY A 286 7.90 16.43 2.64
CA GLY A 286 6.89 15.85 3.54
C GLY A 286 6.27 14.57 3.00
N VAL A 287 5.96 14.53 1.71
CA VAL A 287 5.43 13.32 1.05
C VAL A 287 6.46 12.20 1.04
N GLU A 288 7.72 12.50 0.75
CA GLU A 288 8.78 11.50 0.80
C GLU A 288 9.02 11.00 2.22
N SER A 289 9.05 11.86 3.23
CA SER A 289 9.12 11.46 4.64
C SER A 289 7.97 10.51 5.03
N ALA A 290 6.74 10.81 4.60
CA ALA A 290 5.59 9.94 4.85
C ALA A 290 5.70 8.58 4.12
N VAL A 291 6.08 8.58 2.85
CA VAL A 291 6.12 7.36 2.02
C VAL A 291 7.35 6.52 2.33
N ARG A 292 8.54 7.12 2.34
CA ARG A 292 9.81 6.44 2.56
C ARG A 292 10.05 6.16 4.05
N GLY A 293 9.99 7.20 4.88
CA GLY A 293 10.33 7.13 6.30
C GLY A 293 9.30 6.34 7.10
N ILE A 294 8.01 6.64 6.91
CA ILE A 294 6.95 5.99 7.68
C ILE A 294 6.44 4.73 6.99
N PHE A 295 5.87 4.83 5.78
CA PHE A 295 5.26 3.67 5.13
C PHE A 295 6.29 2.59 4.81
N ILE A 296 7.35 2.89 4.06
CA ILE A 296 8.27 1.82 3.63
C ILE A 296 9.11 1.30 4.80
N ASP A 297 9.79 2.19 5.52
CA ASP A 297 10.81 1.80 6.48
C ASP A 297 10.24 1.30 7.81
N GLU A 298 9.17 1.90 8.31
CA GLU A 298 8.54 1.49 9.57
C GLU A 298 7.42 0.46 9.35
N VAL A 299 6.46 0.70 8.44
CA VAL A 299 5.27 -0.16 8.30
C VAL A 299 5.53 -1.37 7.40
N TYR A 300 5.93 -1.14 6.16
CA TYR A 300 6.00 -2.17 5.11
C TYR A 300 7.12 -3.17 5.40
N LYS A 301 8.35 -2.71 5.64
CA LYS A 301 9.49 -3.63 5.91
C LYS A 301 9.31 -4.45 7.18
N ARG A 302 8.61 -3.93 8.19
CA ARG A 302 8.32 -4.63 9.44
C ARG A 302 7.03 -5.45 9.41
N ARG A 303 6.30 -5.41 8.28
CA ARG A 303 5.05 -6.14 8.07
C ARG A 303 3.96 -5.83 9.09
N TRP A 304 3.85 -4.56 9.49
CA TRP A 304 2.80 -4.11 10.41
C TRP A 304 1.47 -3.97 9.65
N THR A 305 0.69 -5.05 9.63
CA THR A 305 -0.54 -5.13 8.83
C THR A 305 -1.81 -4.82 9.61
N ASN A 306 -1.70 -4.51 10.90
CA ASN A 306 -2.81 -4.01 11.71
C ASN A 306 -2.31 -3.02 12.78
N ASN A 307 -3.22 -2.21 13.31
CA ASN A 307 -2.87 -1.12 14.24
C ASN A 307 -2.29 -1.60 15.59
N SER A 308 -2.53 -2.86 15.99
CA SER A 308 -1.96 -3.39 17.24
C SER A 308 -0.45 -3.64 17.16
N MET A 309 0.09 -3.78 15.94
CA MET A 309 1.51 -3.96 15.68
C MET A 309 2.29 -2.63 15.65
N ILE A 310 1.59 -1.49 15.53
CA ILE A 310 2.22 -0.18 15.38
C ILE A 310 2.58 0.37 16.77
N PRO A 311 3.83 0.79 17.00
CA PRO A 311 4.23 1.40 18.27
C PRO A 311 3.37 2.62 18.60
N HIS A 312 3.00 2.76 19.87
CA HIS A 312 2.20 3.88 20.41
C HIS A 312 2.73 5.27 19.97
N LYS A 313 4.06 5.43 19.88
CA LYS A 313 4.68 6.68 19.44
C LYS A 313 4.40 7.04 17.98
N LEU A 314 4.11 6.07 17.11
CA LEU A 314 3.84 6.27 15.69
C LEU A 314 2.34 6.28 15.36
N LEU A 315 1.47 5.71 16.19
CA LEU A 315 0.02 5.71 15.94
C LEU A 315 -0.62 7.10 15.91
N PHE A 316 -1.48 7.37 14.91
CA PHE A 316 -2.42 8.48 14.95
C PHE A 316 -3.54 8.17 15.95
N TYR A 317 -3.58 8.89 17.08
CA TYR A 317 -4.74 8.94 17.95
C TYR A 317 -5.85 9.75 17.28
#